data_AF-A0AAD9BTN8-F1
#
_entry.id   AF-A0AAD9BTN8-F1
#
_cell.length_a   1.000
_cell.length_b   1.000
_cell.length_c   1.000
_cell.angle_alpha   90.00
_cell.angle_beta   90.00
_cell.angle_gamma   90.00
#
_symmetry.space_group_name_H-M   'P 1'
#
loop_
_entity.id
_entity.type
_entity.pdbx_description
1 polymer ?
#
loop_
_entity_poly.entity_id
_entity_poly.type
_entity_poly.pdbx_seq_one_letter_code
_entity_poly.pdbx_strand_id
1 'polypeptide(L)'
;MMKNFSSSPLHSNNNQTPNHVRERNNRNYSLLSALPLRFSLRGYGFCMATLFLFCFASLFYQLNGGPPKILLDIRQYLGVCGKKHWSGKMAAGRLFIHKERLARQLVSGPNAHKQRRGESTFLDDHGPPAPNVLPFPSQVVYNRVGKCGSRTVVILLRLLAEKHQFNLVSSDIHNKTRLTKHEQVDLMKNISNIPQPFLYTRHVHFLNFTRFRIEQPVYINIIRDPINRFLSNYFFRRFGDWRGEQNHLIRTPGMKDDERYLDINVCILENYPECSNPRVFYIIPYFCGQHPQCREPGVWALERAKQNVQENYLLVGILEELEDVLLLLERLLPHYFTGVLSIYKSPDYKKMGNMTGTVRKHTPTLEALQVLYHRMRYEYEFYNFIRDQFHLMKKKIGLKSVSQPPAHSPSFLRELALRTPEPLDEDEEFDTDLEDANSWLVHP
;
A
#
# COMPACT_ATOMS: atom_id res chain seq x y z
N MET A 1 58.05 -9.26 55.70
CA MET A 1 59.03 -8.44 54.98
C MET A 1 58.38 -7.11 54.59
N MET A 2 59.16 -6.03 54.61
CA MET A 2 58.89 -4.64 54.15
C MET A 2 58.24 -4.55 52.74
N LYS A 3 57.56 -3.49 52.25
CA LYS A 3 57.12 -2.11 52.68
C LYS A 3 55.92 -1.71 51.74
N ASN A 4 54.87 -0.92 52.05
CA ASN A 4 54.71 0.50 52.48
C ASN A 4 55.19 1.53 51.40
N PHE A 5 54.49 2.60 50.97
CA PHE A 5 53.22 3.32 51.26
C PHE A 5 52.64 3.88 49.91
N SER A 6 51.35 4.12 49.60
CA SER A 6 50.24 4.99 50.11
C SER A 6 50.12 6.43 49.54
N SER A 7 48.87 6.96 49.59
CA SER A 7 48.42 8.39 49.59
C SER A 7 48.37 9.28 48.31
N SER A 8 47.16 9.80 48.05
CA SER A 8 46.81 11.09 47.40
C SER A 8 47.03 12.28 48.40
N PRO A 9 46.59 13.56 48.21
CA PRO A 9 45.85 14.23 47.11
C PRO A 9 46.31 15.69 46.76
N LEU A 10 45.48 16.43 45.99
CA LEU A 10 45.29 17.90 45.95
C LEU A 10 46.47 18.87 45.69
N HIS A 11 46.34 19.73 44.65
CA HIS A 11 46.32 21.19 44.88
C HIS A 11 45.71 22.03 43.74
N SER A 12 45.13 23.17 44.13
CA SER A 12 44.72 24.30 43.28
C SER A 12 45.78 25.42 43.31
N ASN A 13 45.99 26.12 42.18
CA ASN A 13 46.03 27.59 42.03
C ASN A 13 46.40 27.96 40.57
N ASN A 14 45.79 28.92 39.85
CA ASN A 14 45.36 30.32 40.08
C ASN A 14 46.40 31.34 39.54
N ASN A 15 45.96 32.21 38.62
CA ASN A 15 46.57 33.47 38.13
C ASN A 15 45.55 34.12 37.17
N GLN A 16 44.74 35.11 37.60
CA GLN A 16 45.00 36.57 37.61
C GLN A 16 45.29 37.16 36.21
N THR A 17 44.37 37.86 35.51
CA THR A 17 43.81 39.24 35.69
C THR A 17 44.81 40.38 35.40
N PRO A 18 44.39 41.65 35.14
CA PRO A 18 43.27 42.18 34.34
C PRO A 18 43.76 43.32 33.38
N ASN A 19 42.85 44.01 32.64
CA ASN A 19 42.90 45.43 32.19
C ASN A 19 41.87 45.67 31.07
N HIS A 20 41.29 46.86 30.80
CA HIS A 20 40.76 48.01 31.56
C HIS A 20 40.35 49.06 30.49
N VAL A 21 39.19 49.74 30.64
CA VAL A 21 38.87 51.07 30.07
C VAL A 21 38.67 51.13 28.52
N ARG A 22 37.53 51.58 27.97
CA ARG A 22 36.94 52.93 28.18
C ARG A 22 35.45 53.02 27.81
N GLU A 23 34.70 53.79 28.58
CA GLU A 23 33.37 54.27 28.21
C GLU A 23 33.41 55.27 27.04
N ARG A 24 32.33 55.32 26.25
CA ARG A 24 31.67 56.61 25.96
C ARG A 24 30.23 56.42 25.46
N ASN A 25 29.31 57.11 26.14
CA ASN A 25 27.95 57.34 25.66
C ASN A 25 27.95 57.97 24.27
N ASN A 26 26.99 57.60 23.41
CA ASN A 26 26.13 58.65 22.87
C ASN A 26 24.70 58.19 22.54
N ARG A 27 23.75 59.07 22.82
CA ARG A 27 22.33 58.95 22.44
C ARG A 27 22.17 59.18 20.93
N ASN A 28 21.16 58.56 20.29
CA ASN A 28 19.93 59.24 19.83
C ASN A 28 19.20 58.57 18.64
N TYR A 29 17.87 58.64 18.72
CA TYR A 29 16.84 58.73 17.67
C TYR A 29 16.89 57.89 16.37
N SER A 30 15.84 57.06 16.24
CA SER A 30 14.86 57.07 15.14
C SER A 30 15.32 57.61 13.77
N LEU A 31 15.41 56.71 12.79
CA LEU A 31 15.48 57.08 11.38
C LEU A 31 14.57 56.20 10.50
N LEU A 32 13.26 56.43 10.66
CA LEU A 32 12.28 56.15 9.60
C LEU A 32 12.46 57.19 8.48
N SER A 33 13.18 56.82 7.42
CA SER A 33 13.17 57.52 6.12
C SER A 33 12.54 56.59 5.08
N ALA A 34 11.25 56.75 4.75
CA ALA A 34 10.77 57.73 3.78
C ALA A 34 11.18 57.40 2.32
N LEU A 35 10.68 56.26 1.81
CA LEU A 35 10.49 56.05 0.37
C LEU A 35 9.05 56.43 -0.02
N PRO A 36 8.84 57.43 -0.88
CA PRO A 36 7.49 57.79 -1.33
C PRO A 36 7.01 56.80 -2.38
N LEU A 37 6.20 55.82 -1.97
CA LEU A 37 5.42 54.97 -2.88
C LEU A 37 4.35 55.82 -3.58
N ARG A 38 4.74 56.48 -4.67
CA ARG A 38 3.83 57.10 -5.64
C ARG A 38 3.04 56.01 -6.36
N PHE A 39 2.03 55.46 -5.70
CA PHE A 39 0.97 54.72 -6.39
C PHE A 39 0.28 55.69 -7.36
N SER A 40 0.42 55.42 -8.66
CA SER A 40 -0.29 56.18 -9.68
C SER A 40 -1.79 56.00 -9.48
N LEU A 41 -2.53 57.10 -9.34
CA LEU A 41 -4.01 57.10 -9.27
C LEU A 41 -4.63 56.27 -10.41
N ARG A 42 -3.95 56.23 -11.56
CA ARG A 42 -4.34 55.48 -12.76
C ARG A 42 -4.30 53.96 -12.56
N GLY A 43 -3.38 53.45 -11.74
CA GLY A 43 -3.29 52.02 -11.40
C GLY A 43 -4.36 51.59 -10.40
N TYR A 44 -4.65 52.44 -9.40
CA TYR A 44 -5.78 52.22 -8.49
C TYR A 44 -7.11 52.24 -9.24
N GLY A 45 -7.31 53.22 -10.14
CA GLY A 45 -8.49 53.29 -11.00
C GLY A 45 -8.69 52.04 -11.86
N PHE A 46 -7.61 51.47 -12.42
CA PHE A 46 -7.71 50.23 -13.21
C PHE A 46 -8.12 49.01 -12.36
N CYS A 47 -7.60 48.90 -11.14
CA CYS A 47 -7.95 47.82 -10.20
C CYS A 47 -9.40 47.93 -9.70
N MET A 48 -9.85 49.15 -9.37
CA MET A 48 -11.24 49.38 -8.96
C MET A 48 -12.23 49.17 -10.12
N ALA A 49 -11.83 49.49 -11.36
CA ALA A 49 -12.64 49.24 -12.55
C ALA A 49 -12.79 47.73 -12.87
N THR A 50 -11.73 46.92 -12.73
CA THR A 50 -11.83 45.46 -12.94
C THR A 50 -12.65 44.78 -11.85
N LEU A 51 -12.51 45.21 -10.59
CA LEU A 51 -13.39 44.78 -9.49
C LEU A 51 -14.86 45.15 -9.75
N PHE A 52 -15.12 46.39 -10.15
CA PHE A 52 -16.47 46.85 -10.47
C PHE A 52 -17.10 46.02 -11.61
N LEU A 53 -16.37 45.80 -12.71
CA LEU A 53 -16.85 44.97 -13.82
C LEU A 53 -17.13 43.52 -13.39
N PHE A 54 -16.29 42.94 -12.54
CA PHE A 54 -16.50 41.57 -12.04
C PHE A 54 -17.74 41.48 -11.12
N CYS A 55 -17.91 42.43 -10.20
CA CYS A 55 -19.09 42.52 -9.34
C CYS A 55 -20.37 42.78 -10.14
N PHE A 56 -20.33 43.69 -11.12
CA PHE A 56 -21.48 44.02 -11.96
C PHE A 56 -21.87 42.86 -12.88
N ALA A 57 -20.90 42.15 -13.46
CA ALA A 57 -21.15 40.93 -14.22
C ALA A 57 -21.75 39.80 -13.35
N SER A 58 -21.30 39.68 -12.09
CA SER A 58 -21.87 38.72 -11.13
C SER A 58 -23.33 39.08 -10.76
N LEU A 59 -23.62 40.37 -10.57
CA LEU A 59 -24.99 40.86 -10.36
C LEU A 59 -25.88 40.58 -11.57
N PHE A 60 -25.38 40.83 -12.79
CA PHE A 60 -26.12 40.54 -14.03
C PHE A 60 -26.34 39.03 -14.21
N TYR A 61 -25.40 38.18 -13.80
CA TYR A 61 -25.55 36.72 -13.81
C TYR A 61 -26.62 36.22 -12.81
N GLN A 62 -26.74 36.87 -11.65
CA GLN A 62 -27.77 36.57 -10.65
C GLN A 62 -29.15 37.07 -11.11
N LEU A 63 -29.26 38.28 -11.67
CA LEU A 63 -30.51 38.87 -12.14
C LEU A 63 -31.12 38.13 -13.35
N ASN A 64 -30.30 37.50 -14.19
CA ASN A 64 -30.77 36.68 -15.33
C ASN A 64 -31.11 35.22 -14.94
N GLY A 65 -31.18 34.89 -13.65
CA GLY A 65 -31.63 33.56 -13.19
C GLY A 65 -30.62 32.43 -13.35
N GLY A 66 -29.34 32.76 -13.58
CA GLY A 66 -28.25 31.78 -13.72
C GLY A 66 -27.82 31.53 -15.18
N PRO A 67 -27.21 30.36 -15.48
CA PRO A 67 -26.51 30.15 -16.74
C PRO A 67 -27.48 30.04 -17.94
N PRO A 68 -27.13 30.62 -19.11
CA PRO A 68 -27.97 30.55 -20.31
C PRO A 68 -28.21 29.11 -20.78
N LYS A 69 -29.37 28.87 -21.42
CA LYS A 69 -29.87 27.53 -21.81
C LYS A 69 -28.84 26.65 -22.54
N ILE A 70 -28.00 27.24 -23.40
CA ILE A 70 -26.86 26.56 -24.08
C ILE A 70 -25.95 25.78 -23.11
N LEU A 71 -25.69 26.31 -21.90
CA LEU A 71 -24.88 25.63 -20.88
C LEU A 71 -25.64 24.52 -20.13
N LEU A 72 -26.98 24.56 -20.15
CA LEU A 72 -27.83 23.49 -19.62
C LEU A 72 -27.96 22.33 -20.63
N ASP A 73 -28.08 22.64 -21.92
CA ASP A 73 -28.14 21.63 -22.99
C ASP A 73 -26.83 20.81 -23.10
N ILE A 74 -25.67 21.47 -22.96
CA ILE A 74 -24.36 20.79 -22.89
C ILE A 74 -24.29 19.83 -21.69
N ARG A 75 -24.91 20.19 -20.55
CA ARG A 75 -24.99 19.32 -19.37
C ARG A 75 -25.92 18.11 -19.61
N GLN A 76 -26.95 18.26 -20.44
CA GLN A 76 -27.88 17.19 -20.78
C GLN A 76 -27.23 16.15 -21.72
N TYR A 77 -26.42 16.58 -22.68
CA TYR A 77 -25.62 15.68 -23.53
C TYR A 77 -24.58 14.84 -22.76
N LEU A 78 -24.00 15.39 -21.68
CA LEU A 78 -23.09 14.67 -20.79
C LEU A 78 -23.82 13.82 -19.72
N GLY A 79 -25.15 13.86 -19.68
CA GLY A 79 -25.98 13.21 -18.65
C GLY A 79 -26.64 11.89 -19.05
N VAL A 80 -26.51 11.45 -20.31
CA VAL A 80 -27.14 10.21 -20.80
C VAL A 80 -26.22 8.99 -20.61
N CYS A 81 -25.91 8.68 -19.35
CA CYS A 81 -25.48 7.34 -18.94
C CYS A 81 -25.81 7.12 -17.45
N GLY A 82 -26.98 6.54 -17.18
CA GLY A 82 -27.41 6.14 -15.83
C GLY A 82 -28.37 7.08 -15.08
N LYS A 83 -29.67 6.93 -15.32
CA LYS A 83 -30.71 6.97 -14.26
C LYS A 83 -31.14 5.51 -14.05
N LYS A 84 -31.32 4.97 -12.84
CA LYS A 84 -32.24 5.31 -11.72
C LYS A 84 -31.58 4.83 -10.39
N HIS A 85 -31.85 5.30 -9.15
CA HIS A 85 -32.57 6.46 -8.60
C HIS A 85 -32.10 6.67 -7.13
N TRP A 86 -31.72 7.91 -6.74
CA TRP A 86 -31.79 8.56 -5.38
C TRP A 86 -31.29 7.85 -4.09
N SER A 87 -30.96 8.50 -2.96
CA SER A 87 -30.93 9.93 -2.55
C SER A 87 -29.80 10.19 -1.53
N GLY A 88 -29.30 11.43 -1.39
CA GLY A 88 -28.33 11.81 -0.33
C GLY A 88 -27.65 13.16 -0.58
N LYS A 89 -27.63 14.07 0.42
CA LYS A 89 -27.26 15.49 0.25
C LYS A 89 -25.74 15.77 0.31
N MET A 90 -25.37 16.86 -0.37
CA MET A 90 -24.03 17.41 -0.59
C MET A 90 -23.13 17.63 0.65
N ALA A 91 -21.81 17.49 0.44
CA ALA A 91 -20.84 18.57 0.68
C ALA A 91 -19.60 18.38 -0.24
N ALA A 92 -18.93 19.47 -0.64
CA ALA A 92 -17.91 19.45 -1.69
C ALA A 92 -16.49 19.77 -1.19
N GLY A 93 -15.49 19.08 -1.76
CA GLY A 93 -14.07 19.44 -1.67
C GLY A 93 -13.36 19.11 -2.99
N ARG A 94 -12.98 20.13 -3.76
CA ARG A 94 -12.23 19.95 -5.02
C ARG A 94 -10.72 19.87 -4.73
N LEU A 95 -10.02 19.03 -5.48
CA LEU A 95 -9.00 19.57 -6.39
C LEU A 95 -8.80 18.66 -7.62
N PHE A 96 -8.54 19.30 -8.77
CA PHE A 96 -8.23 18.66 -10.06
C PHE A 96 -6.78 18.15 -10.08
N ILE A 97 -6.43 17.31 -11.08
CA ILE A 97 -5.46 17.65 -12.15
C ILE A 97 -5.39 16.50 -13.20
N HIS A 98 -5.28 16.91 -14.47
CA HIS A 98 -4.97 16.17 -15.71
C HIS A 98 -5.58 14.79 -16.05
N LYS A 99 -6.40 14.81 -17.11
CA LYS A 99 -6.67 13.66 -17.99
C LYS A 99 -6.55 14.09 -19.46
N GLU A 100 -5.37 13.90 -20.03
CA GLU A 100 -5.00 13.89 -21.46
C GLU A 100 -3.67 13.12 -21.51
N ARG A 101 -3.31 12.30 -22.50
CA ARG A 101 -3.36 12.52 -23.95
C ARG A 101 -3.09 11.17 -24.65
N LEU A 102 -4.03 10.63 -25.45
CA LEU A 102 -3.73 9.45 -26.29
C LEU A 102 -4.67 9.38 -27.50
N ALA A 103 -4.39 10.19 -28.52
CA ALA A 103 -4.86 9.99 -29.90
C ALA A 103 -4.11 10.91 -30.88
N ARG A 104 -3.32 10.33 -31.80
CA ARG A 104 -3.39 10.50 -33.26
C ARG A 104 -2.05 10.19 -33.95
N GLN A 105 -2.12 9.25 -34.91
CA GLN A 105 -1.40 9.23 -36.19
C GLN A 105 0.15 9.01 -36.10
N LEU A 106 0.83 8.40 -37.08
CA LEU A 106 0.58 8.35 -38.53
C LEU A 106 0.72 6.95 -39.17
N VAL A 107 0.28 6.88 -40.43
CA VAL A 107 0.39 5.77 -41.38
C VAL A 107 1.51 6.07 -42.40
N SER A 108 2.00 5.02 -43.09
CA SER A 108 2.82 5.03 -44.32
C SER A 108 4.29 5.49 -44.27
N GLY A 109 5.17 4.66 -44.84
CA GLY A 109 6.34 5.11 -45.63
C GLY A 109 6.08 4.76 -47.12
N PRO A 110 7.11 4.52 -47.96
CA PRO A 110 8.54 4.84 -47.83
C PRO A 110 9.03 5.79 -48.94
N ASN A 111 10.23 6.37 -48.81
CA ASN A 111 11.06 6.67 -49.98
C ASN A 111 12.52 6.96 -49.63
N ALA A 112 13.45 6.55 -50.50
CA ALA A 112 14.88 6.80 -50.35
C ALA A 112 15.29 8.06 -51.12
N HIS A 113 16.12 8.91 -50.54
CA HIS A 113 16.82 9.96 -51.29
C HIS A 113 18.26 10.20 -50.81
N LYS A 114 19.16 10.32 -51.79
CA LYS A 114 20.61 10.56 -51.64
C LYS A 114 20.90 11.78 -50.75
N GLN A 115 21.70 11.57 -49.70
CA GLN A 115 22.16 12.64 -48.83
C GLN A 115 23.42 13.30 -49.42
N ARG A 116 23.29 14.52 -49.93
CA ARG A 116 24.43 15.41 -50.20
C ARG A 116 24.87 16.03 -48.86
N ARG A 117 26.17 16.01 -48.56
CA ARG A 117 26.73 16.79 -47.43
C ARG A 117 26.71 18.27 -47.79
N GLY A 118 25.88 19.03 -47.11
CA GLY A 118 26.05 20.47 -46.91
C GLY A 118 26.23 20.71 -45.42
N GLU A 119 27.24 21.46 -45.02
CA GLU A 119 27.46 21.84 -43.63
C GLU A 119 26.47 22.96 -43.28
N SER A 120 25.53 22.67 -42.39
CA SER A 120 24.58 23.66 -41.88
C SER A 120 25.21 24.46 -40.75
N THR A 121 25.15 25.78 -40.85
CA THR A 121 25.63 26.72 -39.82
C THR A 121 24.55 27.09 -38.79
N PHE A 122 23.40 26.41 -38.79
CA PHE A 122 22.42 26.54 -37.72
C PHE A 122 22.93 25.85 -36.45
N LEU A 123 23.06 26.63 -35.37
CA LEU A 123 23.16 26.09 -34.02
C LEU A 123 21.91 25.26 -33.72
N ASP A 124 22.11 24.13 -33.06
CA ASP A 124 21.04 23.20 -32.69
C ASP A 124 20.17 23.86 -31.60
N ASP A 125 19.04 24.47 -32.00
CA ASP A 125 18.05 25.10 -31.10
C ASP A 125 17.29 24.05 -30.25
N HIS A 126 17.63 22.78 -30.42
CA HIS A 126 17.27 21.69 -29.55
C HIS A 126 18.06 21.79 -28.24
N GLY A 127 17.44 22.46 -27.25
CA GLY A 127 17.86 22.37 -25.85
C GLY A 127 18.04 20.91 -25.40
N PRO A 128 18.80 20.67 -24.31
CA PRO A 128 19.27 19.35 -23.93
C PRO A 128 18.14 18.32 -23.94
N PRO A 129 18.36 17.12 -24.52
CA PRO A 129 17.30 16.15 -24.77
C PRO A 129 16.52 15.90 -23.48
N ALA A 130 15.20 16.07 -23.56
CA ALA A 130 14.33 15.90 -22.40
C ALA A 130 14.64 14.55 -21.73
N PRO A 131 14.84 14.50 -20.40
CA PRO A 131 15.22 13.27 -19.72
C PRO A 131 14.22 12.18 -20.07
N ASN A 132 14.72 10.98 -20.40
CA ASN A 132 13.91 9.83 -20.79
C ASN A 132 13.07 9.33 -19.61
N VAL A 133 11.96 10.02 -19.31
CA VAL A 133 10.98 9.61 -18.32
C VAL A 133 10.31 8.34 -18.83
N LEU A 134 10.51 7.22 -18.12
CA LEU A 134 9.84 5.97 -18.44
C LEU A 134 8.31 6.19 -18.38
N PRO A 135 7.53 5.69 -19.35
CA PRO A 135 6.07 5.89 -19.37
C PRO A 135 5.31 5.10 -18.30
N PHE A 136 6.04 4.38 -17.43
CA PHE A 136 5.53 3.57 -16.33
C PHE A 136 6.41 3.80 -15.09
N PRO A 137 5.90 3.61 -13.86
CA PRO A 137 6.65 3.85 -12.62
C PRO A 137 7.97 3.07 -12.53
N SER A 138 9.07 3.78 -12.25
CA SER A 138 10.46 3.28 -12.17
C SER A 138 10.96 2.98 -10.76
N GLN A 139 10.11 3.17 -9.75
CA GLN A 139 10.42 3.00 -8.32
C GLN A 139 9.36 2.08 -7.71
N VAL A 140 9.65 0.78 -7.59
CA VAL A 140 8.69 -0.24 -7.15
C VAL A 140 9.09 -0.83 -5.81
N VAL A 141 8.17 -0.88 -4.85
CA VAL A 141 8.36 -1.56 -3.55
C VAL A 141 7.42 -2.75 -3.41
N TYR A 142 7.99 -3.94 -3.24
CA TYR A 142 7.28 -5.17 -2.88
C TYR A 142 7.51 -5.51 -1.40
N ASN A 143 6.66 -4.99 -0.52
CA ASN A 143 6.72 -5.24 0.93
C ASN A 143 6.13 -6.61 1.31
N ARG A 144 6.75 -7.66 0.74
CA ARG A 144 6.26 -9.05 0.68
C ARG A 144 5.71 -9.61 2.00
N VAL A 145 4.45 -10.04 1.99
CA VAL A 145 3.82 -10.75 3.12
C VAL A 145 4.37 -12.17 3.26
N GLY A 146 4.62 -12.61 4.49
CA GLY A 146 5.04 -13.99 4.77
C GLY A 146 4.00 -15.03 4.31
N LYS A 147 4.48 -16.14 3.74
CA LYS A 147 3.69 -17.31 3.25
C LYS A 147 2.71 -17.06 2.09
N CYS A 148 2.81 -15.89 1.45
CA CYS A 148 2.04 -15.55 0.24
C CYS A 148 2.87 -15.77 -1.05
N GLY A 149 3.54 -16.92 -1.18
CA GLY A 149 4.34 -17.28 -2.37
C GLY A 149 5.59 -16.42 -2.61
N SER A 150 5.96 -15.55 -1.67
CA SER A 150 6.95 -14.49 -1.88
C SER A 150 8.33 -14.96 -2.37
N ARG A 151 8.79 -16.15 -1.96
CA ARG A 151 10.08 -16.71 -2.40
C ARG A 151 10.06 -17.09 -3.88
N THR A 152 8.97 -17.71 -4.32
CA THR A 152 8.72 -18.10 -5.71
C THR A 152 8.72 -16.86 -6.61
N VAL A 153 8.04 -15.80 -6.16
CA VAL A 153 8.01 -14.48 -6.82
C VAL A 153 9.40 -13.83 -6.86
N VAL A 154 10.20 -13.90 -5.78
CA VAL A 154 11.57 -13.35 -5.77
C VAL A 154 12.50 -14.10 -6.73
N ILE A 155 12.33 -15.42 -6.92
CA ILE A 155 13.07 -16.17 -7.95
C ILE A 155 12.71 -15.67 -9.35
N LEU A 156 11.41 -15.44 -9.61
CA LEU A 156 10.93 -14.90 -10.88
C LEU A 156 11.48 -13.49 -11.15
N LEU A 157 11.49 -12.64 -10.12
CA LEU A 157 12.03 -11.28 -10.20
C LEU A 157 13.53 -11.25 -10.50
N ARG A 158 14.33 -12.22 -10.03
CA ARG A 158 15.76 -12.32 -10.36
C ARG A 158 15.98 -12.58 -11.85
N LEU A 159 15.27 -13.57 -12.39
CA LEU A 159 15.31 -13.90 -13.81
C LEU A 159 14.83 -12.74 -14.70
N LEU A 160 13.83 -11.98 -14.22
CA LEU A 160 13.38 -10.76 -14.89
C LEU A 160 14.39 -9.61 -14.79
N ALA A 161 15.07 -9.43 -13.66
CA ALA A 161 16.10 -8.41 -13.48
C ALA A 161 17.31 -8.65 -14.38
N GLU A 162 17.76 -9.91 -14.50
CA GLU A 162 18.80 -10.32 -15.44
C GLU A 162 18.38 -10.07 -16.90
N LYS A 163 17.12 -10.38 -17.25
CA LYS A 163 16.58 -10.19 -18.61
C LYS A 163 16.39 -8.72 -19.00
N HIS A 164 15.88 -7.90 -18.08
CA HIS A 164 15.44 -6.51 -18.36
C HIS A 164 16.36 -5.43 -17.78
N GLN A 165 17.45 -5.83 -17.12
CA GLN A 165 18.52 -4.94 -16.62
C GLN A 165 18.03 -3.85 -15.64
N PHE A 166 17.14 -4.21 -14.70
CA PHE A 166 16.70 -3.34 -13.61
C PHE A 166 17.32 -3.74 -12.25
N ASN A 167 17.41 -2.79 -11.32
CA ASN A 167 18.01 -3.01 -10.01
C ASN A 167 17.05 -3.75 -9.06
N LEU A 168 17.21 -5.06 -8.90
CA LEU A 168 16.48 -5.85 -7.89
C LEU A 168 17.24 -5.86 -6.56
N VAL A 169 16.72 -5.17 -5.56
CA VAL A 169 17.31 -5.13 -4.21
C VAL A 169 16.43 -5.89 -3.22
N SER A 170 16.93 -7.03 -2.71
CA SER A 170 16.26 -7.79 -1.65
C SER A 170 16.98 -7.62 -0.33
N SER A 171 16.26 -7.29 0.74
CA SER A 171 16.82 -7.32 2.09
C SER A 171 16.75 -8.73 2.69
N ASP A 172 17.84 -9.13 3.36
CA ASP A 172 17.92 -10.38 4.13
C ASP A 172 17.25 -10.29 5.50
N ILE A 173 16.91 -9.07 5.96
CA ILE A 173 16.17 -8.84 7.19
C ILE A 173 14.72 -9.29 7.00
N HIS A 174 14.39 -10.44 7.59
CA HIS A 174 13.11 -11.13 7.43
C HIS A 174 12.27 -11.15 8.72
N ASN A 175 12.90 -11.03 9.90
CA ASN A 175 12.27 -11.09 11.22
C ASN A 175 11.82 -9.72 11.76
N LYS A 176 12.39 -8.60 11.26
CA LYS A 176 12.08 -7.24 11.71
C LYS A 176 11.18 -6.50 10.71
N THR A 177 9.86 -6.71 10.86
CA THR A 177 8.80 -6.08 10.04
C THR A 177 8.33 -4.72 10.58
N ARG A 178 8.39 -4.57 11.91
CA ARG A 178 8.06 -3.36 12.69
C ARG A 178 9.34 -2.54 12.90
N LEU A 179 9.29 -1.25 12.61
CA LEU A 179 10.46 -0.35 12.63
C LEU A 179 10.21 0.90 13.48
N THR A 180 11.24 1.35 14.19
CA THR A 180 11.21 2.65 14.88
C THR A 180 11.21 3.81 13.87
N LYS A 181 10.88 5.04 14.30
CA LYS A 181 10.82 6.21 13.41
C LYS A 181 12.15 6.47 12.68
N HIS A 182 13.28 6.31 13.37
CA HIS A 182 14.61 6.48 12.78
C HIS A 182 14.87 5.40 11.71
N GLU A 183 14.68 4.12 12.06
CA GLU A 183 14.86 3.00 11.12
C GLU A 183 13.95 3.06 9.90
N GLN A 184 12.74 3.65 10.03
CA GLN A 184 11.89 3.93 8.88
C GLN A 184 12.56 4.95 7.96
N VAL A 185 13.01 6.10 8.49
CA VAL A 185 13.69 7.16 7.72
C VAL A 185 14.94 6.64 7.04
N ASP A 186 15.79 5.91 7.76
CA ASP A 186 17.04 5.36 7.22
C ASP A 186 16.75 4.35 6.10
N LEU A 187 15.75 3.48 6.29
CA LEU A 187 15.32 2.54 5.26
C LEU A 187 14.74 3.25 4.03
N MET A 188 13.90 4.27 4.20
CA MET A 188 13.31 5.01 3.08
C MET A 188 14.36 5.80 2.29
N LYS A 189 15.34 6.41 2.97
CA LYS A 189 16.51 7.03 2.33
C LYS A 189 17.34 6.00 1.55
N ASN A 190 17.64 4.85 2.16
CA ASN A 190 18.40 3.78 1.50
C ASN A 190 17.67 3.23 0.26
N ILE A 191 16.33 3.14 0.29
CA ILE A 191 15.52 2.77 -0.88
C ILE A 191 15.56 3.86 -1.96
N SER A 192 15.44 5.13 -1.57
CA SER A 192 15.42 6.28 -2.50
C SER A 192 16.76 6.50 -3.22
N ASN A 193 17.86 6.03 -2.62
CA ASN A 193 19.21 6.10 -3.19
C ASN A 193 19.51 4.95 -4.18
N ILE A 194 18.59 4.02 -4.42
CA ILE A 194 18.80 2.92 -5.38
C ILE A 194 18.69 3.48 -6.81
N PRO A 195 19.66 3.20 -7.71
CA PRO A 195 19.57 3.63 -9.11
C PRO A 195 18.31 3.11 -9.81
N GLN A 196 17.59 4.00 -10.50
CA GLN A 196 16.37 3.66 -11.21
C GLN A 196 16.67 3.07 -12.61
N PRO A 197 15.83 2.17 -13.15
CA PRO A 197 14.64 1.58 -12.51
C PRO A 197 15.02 0.53 -11.45
N PHE A 198 14.29 0.50 -10.33
CA PHE A 198 14.51 -0.47 -9.26
C PHE A 198 13.24 -1.17 -8.78
N LEU A 199 13.42 -2.37 -8.24
CA LEU A 199 12.40 -3.07 -7.46
C LEU A 199 13.00 -3.49 -6.12
N TYR A 200 12.52 -2.89 -5.04
CA TYR A 200 12.95 -3.20 -3.67
C TYR A 200 12.01 -4.22 -3.04
N THR A 201 12.54 -5.24 -2.35
CA THR A 201 11.72 -6.27 -1.69
C THR A 201 12.22 -6.66 -0.29
N ARG A 202 11.31 -6.62 0.69
CA ARG A 202 11.57 -6.94 2.11
C ARG A 202 10.29 -7.36 2.82
N HIS A 203 10.42 -8.19 3.86
CA HIS A 203 9.35 -8.40 4.84
C HIS A 203 9.28 -7.19 5.78
N VAL A 204 8.43 -6.22 5.47
CA VAL A 204 8.24 -4.98 6.25
C VAL A 204 6.80 -4.50 6.12
N HIS A 205 6.23 -3.92 7.18
CA HIS A 205 4.92 -3.28 7.06
C HIS A 205 5.03 -1.98 6.26
N PHE A 206 3.94 -1.58 5.61
CA PHE A 206 3.83 -0.39 4.77
C PHE A 206 4.52 0.85 5.38
N LEU A 207 5.28 1.55 4.55
CA LEU A 207 6.02 2.76 4.89
C LEU A 207 5.44 3.91 4.07
N ASN A 208 5.03 4.97 4.75
CA ASN A 208 4.57 6.19 4.11
C ASN A 208 5.76 7.14 3.95
N PHE A 209 6.29 7.25 2.72
CA PHE A 209 7.42 8.10 2.36
C PHE A 209 7.00 9.58 2.36
N THR A 210 5.78 9.89 1.91
CA THR A 210 5.25 11.28 1.88
C THR A 210 5.24 11.93 3.26
N ARG A 211 4.97 11.16 4.33
CA ARG A 211 5.02 11.62 5.73
C ARG A 211 6.37 12.21 6.13
N PHE A 212 7.45 11.81 5.43
CA PHE A 212 8.82 12.29 5.66
C PHE A 212 9.33 13.17 4.53
N ARG A 213 8.44 13.64 3.63
CA ARG A 213 8.75 14.45 2.44
C ARG A 213 9.73 13.76 1.47
N ILE A 214 9.68 12.44 1.42
CA ILE A 214 10.39 11.61 0.44
C ILE A 214 9.38 11.24 -0.66
N GLU A 215 9.83 11.15 -1.91
CA GLU A 215 9.01 10.67 -3.02
C GLU A 215 8.46 9.27 -2.70
N GLN A 216 7.19 9.03 -3.04
CA GLN A 216 6.51 7.78 -2.72
C GLN A 216 6.69 6.79 -3.89
N PRO A 217 7.45 5.69 -3.71
CA PRO A 217 7.49 4.64 -4.71
C PRO A 217 6.14 3.94 -4.80
N VAL A 218 5.81 3.37 -5.97
CA VAL A 218 4.58 2.58 -6.12
C VAL A 218 4.72 1.25 -5.41
N TYR A 219 3.71 0.88 -4.64
CA TYR A 219 3.72 -0.41 -3.94
C TYR A 219 3.05 -1.49 -4.78
N ILE A 220 3.57 -2.71 -4.70
CA ILE A 220 2.89 -3.94 -5.15
C ILE A 220 2.89 -4.97 -4.04
N ASN A 221 1.89 -5.86 -4.01
CA ASN A 221 1.93 -7.01 -3.11
C ASN A 221 1.14 -8.20 -3.65
N ILE A 222 1.32 -9.35 -3.03
CA ILE A 222 0.55 -10.57 -3.28
C ILE A 222 0.19 -11.16 -1.92
N ILE A 223 -1.11 -11.34 -1.68
CA ILE A 223 -1.64 -11.97 -0.48
C ILE A 223 -2.13 -13.39 -0.80
N ARG A 224 -2.69 -14.07 0.18
CA ARG A 224 -3.19 -15.45 0.11
C ARG A 224 -4.36 -15.58 1.07
N ASP A 225 -5.24 -16.56 0.82
CA ASP A 225 -6.29 -16.93 1.78
C ASP A 225 -5.74 -17.02 3.23
N PRO A 226 -6.37 -16.33 4.21
CA PRO A 226 -5.85 -16.21 5.58
C PRO A 226 -5.54 -17.54 6.27
N ILE A 227 -6.44 -18.53 6.17
CA ILE A 227 -6.24 -19.85 6.78
C ILE A 227 -5.10 -20.59 6.07
N ASN A 228 -5.11 -20.67 4.74
CA ASN A 228 -4.03 -21.33 3.98
C ASN A 228 -2.66 -20.69 4.22
N ARG A 229 -2.60 -19.37 4.42
CA ARG A 229 -1.39 -18.64 4.85
C ARG A 229 -0.97 -19.07 6.26
N PHE A 230 -1.91 -19.10 7.21
CA PHE A 230 -1.66 -19.53 8.58
C PHE A 230 -1.16 -20.99 8.66
N LEU A 231 -1.85 -21.94 8.02
CA LEU A 231 -1.45 -23.34 7.95
C LEU A 231 -0.04 -23.48 7.36
N SER A 232 0.24 -22.78 6.26
CA SER A 232 1.58 -22.75 5.64
C SER A 232 2.65 -22.11 6.55
N ASN A 233 2.27 -21.31 7.54
CA ASN A 233 3.19 -20.78 8.55
C ASN A 233 3.42 -21.77 9.69
N TYR A 234 2.34 -22.36 10.22
CA TYR A 234 2.33 -23.34 11.30
C TYR A 234 3.26 -24.52 10.98
N PHE A 235 3.04 -25.18 9.84
CA PHE A 235 3.85 -26.33 9.42
C PHE A 235 5.26 -25.95 9.00
N PHE A 236 5.49 -24.74 8.47
CA PHE A 236 6.85 -24.33 8.11
C PHE A 236 7.73 -24.07 9.32
N ARG A 237 7.16 -23.55 10.42
CA ARG A 237 7.93 -23.38 11.67
C ARG A 237 8.34 -24.70 12.31
N ARG A 238 7.66 -25.81 11.99
CA ARG A 238 7.89 -27.15 12.55
C ARG A 238 8.68 -28.08 11.63
N PHE A 239 8.45 -27.99 10.32
CA PHE A 239 8.96 -28.93 9.32
C PHE A 239 9.64 -28.25 8.12
N GLY A 240 9.60 -26.92 8.04
CA GLY A 240 10.32 -26.15 7.02
C GLY A 240 9.80 -26.33 5.59
N ASP A 241 10.76 -26.50 4.68
CA ASP A 241 10.59 -26.67 3.23
C ASP A 241 11.45 -27.86 2.77
N TRP A 242 11.45 -28.17 1.47
CA TRP A 242 12.22 -29.28 0.89
C TRP A 242 13.74 -29.24 1.09
N ARG A 243 14.30 -28.22 1.77
CA ARG A 243 15.75 -28.09 2.06
C ARG A 243 16.21 -28.90 3.28
N GLY A 244 15.37 -29.78 3.81
CA GLY A 244 15.74 -30.79 4.80
C GLY A 244 15.84 -30.31 6.25
N GLU A 245 15.96 -31.28 7.15
CA GLU A 245 15.82 -31.12 8.61
C GLU A 245 16.86 -30.19 9.25
N GLN A 246 18.10 -30.19 8.77
CA GLN A 246 19.17 -29.31 9.28
C GLN A 246 18.81 -27.82 9.17
N ASN A 247 17.95 -27.45 8.21
CA ASN A 247 17.45 -26.09 8.09
C ASN A 247 16.39 -25.73 9.15
N HIS A 248 15.73 -26.68 9.81
CA HIS A 248 14.78 -26.41 10.89
C HIS A 248 15.49 -25.84 12.13
N LEU A 249 16.56 -26.51 12.58
CA LEU A 249 17.36 -26.12 13.75
C LEU A 249 17.90 -24.68 13.66
N ILE A 250 18.21 -24.21 12.45
CA ILE A 250 18.67 -22.84 12.19
C ILE A 250 17.52 -21.82 12.19
N ARG A 251 16.31 -22.22 11.76
CA ARG A 251 15.16 -21.32 11.56
C ARG A 251 14.30 -21.14 12.81
N THR A 252 14.20 -22.17 13.63
CA THR A 252 13.41 -22.22 14.87
C THR A 252 14.24 -22.85 15.99
N PRO A 253 15.39 -22.23 16.35
CA PRO A 253 16.22 -22.73 17.44
C PRO A 253 15.43 -22.74 18.75
N GLY A 254 15.54 -23.85 19.49
CA GLY A 254 14.89 -24.01 20.80
C GLY A 254 13.41 -24.44 20.76
N MET A 255 12.81 -24.69 19.59
CA MET A 255 11.50 -25.35 19.53
C MET A 255 11.62 -26.78 20.07
N LYS A 256 10.86 -27.10 21.12
CA LYS A 256 10.81 -28.42 21.73
C LYS A 256 9.99 -29.41 20.89
N ASP A 257 10.14 -30.72 21.12
CA ASP A 257 9.40 -31.73 20.36
C ASP A 257 7.88 -31.73 20.63
N ASP A 258 7.44 -31.43 21.85
CA ASP A 258 6.02 -31.24 22.19
C ASP A 258 5.42 -30.05 21.41
N GLU A 259 6.10 -28.91 21.38
CA GLU A 259 5.70 -27.77 20.54
C GLU A 259 5.71 -28.15 19.05
N ARG A 260 6.74 -28.90 18.62
CA ARG A 260 6.97 -29.26 17.22
C ARG A 260 5.91 -30.19 16.65
N TYR A 261 5.49 -31.19 17.44
CA TYR A 261 4.52 -32.20 17.03
C TYR A 261 3.10 -31.94 17.56
N LEU A 262 2.88 -30.81 18.26
CA LEU A 262 1.55 -30.33 18.66
C LEU A 262 0.55 -30.43 17.49
N ASP A 263 -0.55 -31.15 17.72
CA ASP A 263 -1.66 -31.22 16.78
C ASP A 263 -2.25 -29.82 16.59
N ILE A 264 -2.49 -29.47 15.33
CA ILE A 264 -3.06 -28.18 14.97
C ILE A 264 -4.50 -28.02 15.48
N ASN A 265 -5.24 -29.12 15.63
CA ASN A 265 -6.60 -29.08 16.19
C ASN A 265 -6.56 -28.67 17.65
N VAL A 266 -5.75 -29.36 18.46
CA VAL A 266 -5.47 -29.01 19.86
C VAL A 266 -5.00 -27.55 19.96
N CYS A 267 -4.03 -27.13 19.16
CA CYS A 267 -3.55 -25.74 19.15
C CYS A 267 -4.68 -24.71 18.93
N ILE A 268 -5.59 -24.97 17.98
CA ILE A 268 -6.69 -24.06 17.67
C ILE A 268 -7.77 -24.11 18.76
N LEU A 269 -8.28 -25.30 19.09
CA LEU A 269 -9.41 -25.49 20.00
C LEU A 269 -9.07 -25.06 21.43
N GLU A 270 -7.91 -25.47 21.94
CA GLU A 270 -7.40 -25.07 23.26
C GLU A 270 -6.77 -23.66 23.29
N ASN A 271 -6.94 -22.89 22.20
CA ASN A 271 -6.62 -21.46 22.16
C ASN A 271 -5.14 -21.13 22.42
N TYR A 272 -4.21 -22.00 21.99
CA TYR A 272 -2.77 -21.80 22.15
C TYR A 272 -2.35 -20.44 21.55
N PRO A 273 -1.41 -19.68 22.18
CA PRO A 273 -1.12 -18.30 21.79
C PRO A 273 -0.71 -18.09 20.32
N GLU A 274 -0.17 -19.10 19.62
CA GLU A 274 0.16 -19.01 18.20
C GLU A 274 -1.00 -19.32 17.24
N CYS A 275 -2.05 -19.98 17.73
CA CYS A 275 -3.29 -20.30 17.01
C CYS A 275 -4.45 -19.35 17.39
N SER A 276 -4.15 -18.28 18.13
CA SER A 276 -5.12 -17.29 18.58
C SER A 276 -4.69 -15.84 18.30
N ASN A 277 -5.60 -14.89 18.55
CA ASN A 277 -5.33 -13.47 18.44
C ASN A 277 -4.41 -12.98 19.58
N PRO A 278 -3.52 -12.01 19.32
CA PRO A 278 -3.31 -11.31 18.06
C PRO A 278 -2.33 -12.02 17.10
N ARG A 279 -1.82 -13.22 17.39
CA ARG A 279 -0.77 -13.86 16.57
C ARG A 279 -1.26 -14.39 15.22
N VAL A 280 -2.55 -14.72 15.09
CA VAL A 280 -3.16 -15.09 13.80
C VAL A 280 -3.37 -13.89 12.87
N PHE A 281 -3.54 -12.69 13.43
CA PHE A 281 -3.67 -11.41 12.70
C PHE A 281 -2.32 -10.97 12.13
N TYR A 282 -2.18 -11.03 10.80
CA TYR A 282 -0.88 -10.99 10.14
C TYR A 282 -0.86 -10.28 8.79
N ILE A 283 -1.88 -10.40 7.93
CA ILE A 283 -1.91 -9.77 6.61
C ILE A 283 -2.18 -8.27 6.75
N ILE A 284 -3.28 -7.88 7.41
CA ILE A 284 -3.67 -6.47 7.63
C ILE A 284 -2.52 -5.60 8.18
N PRO A 285 -1.74 -6.02 9.22
CA PRO A 285 -0.59 -5.26 9.70
C PRO A 285 0.41 -4.84 8.62
N TYR A 286 0.65 -5.67 7.58
CA TYR A 286 1.57 -5.33 6.48
C TYR A 286 1.07 -4.17 5.62
N PHE A 287 -0.24 -3.96 5.51
CA PHE A 287 -0.85 -2.89 4.72
C PHE A 287 -1.24 -1.68 5.58
N CYS A 288 -1.73 -1.90 6.80
CA CYS A 288 -2.00 -0.84 7.78
C CYS A 288 -0.73 -0.05 8.14
N GLY A 289 0.42 -0.74 8.21
CA GLY A 289 1.74 -0.13 8.31
C GLY A 289 2.34 -0.15 9.72
N GLN A 290 3.09 0.91 10.04
CA GLN A 290 3.93 0.99 11.25
C GLN A 290 3.21 1.59 12.48
N HIS A 291 1.92 1.94 12.39
CA HIS A 291 1.18 2.54 13.50
C HIS A 291 0.95 1.53 14.64
N PRO A 292 1.03 1.91 15.93
CA PRO A 292 0.78 0.97 17.04
C PRO A 292 -0.59 0.30 16.99
N GLN A 293 -1.64 1.00 16.55
CA GLN A 293 -2.98 0.42 16.39
C GLN A 293 -3.07 -0.65 15.28
N CYS A 294 -2.09 -0.74 14.36
CA CYS A 294 -2.02 -1.81 13.36
C CYS A 294 -1.58 -3.17 13.95
N ARG A 295 -1.31 -3.26 15.26
CA ARG A 295 -0.81 -4.47 15.91
C ARG A 295 -1.92 -5.43 16.35
N GLU A 296 -3.10 -4.89 16.63
CA GLU A 296 -4.24 -5.62 17.17
C GLU A 296 -5.38 -5.69 16.13
N PRO A 297 -6.18 -6.77 16.12
CA PRO A 297 -7.32 -6.91 15.24
C PRO A 297 -8.43 -5.91 15.60
N GLY A 298 -8.85 -5.08 14.64
CA GLY A 298 -9.93 -4.11 14.85
C GLY A 298 -10.27 -3.33 13.58
N VAL A 299 -11.47 -2.75 13.57
CA VAL A 299 -12.03 -1.96 12.44
C VAL A 299 -11.04 -0.87 11.98
N TRP A 300 -10.41 -0.14 12.91
CA TRP A 300 -9.44 0.90 12.57
C TRP A 300 -8.26 0.38 11.74
N ALA A 301 -7.70 -0.78 12.11
CA ALA A 301 -6.54 -1.36 11.43
C ALA A 301 -6.92 -1.90 10.04
N LEU A 302 -8.11 -2.48 9.93
CA LEU A 302 -8.71 -2.93 8.67
C LEU A 302 -8.95 -1.76 7.71
N GLU A 303 -9.67 -0.72 8.12
CA GLU A 303 -9.98 0.42 7.27
C GLU A 303 -8.71 1.19 6.88
N ARG A 304 -7.75 1.34 7.80
CA ARG A 304 -6.43 1.92 7.48
C ARG A 304 -5.68 1.08 6.44
N ALA A 305 -5.78 -0.26 6.48
CA ALA A 305 -5.19 -1.12 5.47
C ALA A 305 -5.90 -0.97 4.10
N LYS A 306 -7.24 -0.96 4.06
CA LYS A 306 -8.02 -0.73 2.83
C LYS A 306 -7.67 0.62 2.20
N GLN A 307 -7.59 1.70 3.00
CA GLN A 307 -7.20 3.04 2.57
C GLN A 307 -5.78 3.06 1.99
N ASN A 308 -4.79 2.53 2.73
CA ASN A 308 -3.40 2.52 2.25
C ASN A 308 -3.24 1.77 0.92
N VAL A 309 -4.01 0.69 0.71
CA VAL A 309 -4.06 -0.04 -0.57
C VAL A 309 -4.57 0.85 -1.70
N GLN A 310 -5.72 1.50 -1.52
CA GLN A 310 -6.31 2.37 -2.55
C GLN A 310 -5.41 3.57 -2.91
N GLU A 311 -4.71 4.13 -1.93
CA GLU A 311 -3.90 5.34 -2.09
C GLU A 311 -2.48 5.06 -2.61
N ASN A 312 -1.86 3.92 -2.29
CA ASN A 312 -0.41 3.72 -2.46
C ASN A 312 -0.01 2.47 -3.25
N TYR A 313 -0.92 1.49 -3.44
CA TYR A 313 -0.61 0.23 -4.12
C TYR A 313 -1.12 0.25 -5.56
N LEU A 314 -0.20 0.05 -6.52
CA LEU A 314 -0.51 -0.10 -7.94
C LEU A 314 -1.28 -1.40 -8.21
N LEU A 315 -0.92 -2.48 -7.50
CA LEU A 315 -1.60 -3.77 -7.56
C LEU A 315 -1.40 -4.54 -6.26
N VAL A 316 -2.49 -5.11 -5.72
CA VAL A 316 -2.42 -6.20 -4.76
C VAL A 316 -3.12 -7.41 -5.37
N GLY A 317 -2.36 -8.47 -5.62
CA GLY A 317 -2.86 -9.72 -6.17
C GLY A 317 -3.18 -10.76 -5.11
N ILE A 318 -3.87 -11.84 -5.51
CA ILE A 318 -4.07 -13.05 -4.70
C ILE A 318 -3.24 -14.21 -5.29
N LEU A 319 -2.62 -15.00 -4.42
CA LEU A 319 -1.72 -16.09 -4.80
C LEU A 319 -2.45 -17.20 -5.56
N GLU A 320 -3.74 -17.38 -5.24
CA GLU A 320 -4.66 -18.34 -5.85
C GLU A 320 -4.83 -18.09 -7.37
N GLU A 321 -4.65 -16.86 -7.85
CA GLU A 321 -4.72 -16.46 -9.27
C GLU A 321 -3.38 -15.88 -9.77
N LEU A 322 -2.25 -16.43 -9.32
CA LEU A 322 -0.91 -15.88 -9.60
C LEU A 322 -0.62 -15.64 -11.09
N GLU A 323 -1.11 -16.46 -12.02
CA GLU A 323 -0.92 -16.22 -13.46
C GLU A 323 -1.56 -14.89 -13.92
N ASP A 324 -2.77 -14.59 -13.46
CA ASP A 324 -3.46 -13.34 -13.77
C ASP A 324 -2.80 -12.13 -13.08
N VAL A 325 -2.25 -12.32 -11.87
CA VAL A 325 -1.45 -11.30 -11.18
C VAL A 325 -0.21 -10.95 -12.00
N LEU A 326 0.52 -11.95 -12.51
CA LEU A 326 1.72 -11.74 -13.32
C LEU A 326 1.38 -11.08 -14.66
N LEU A 327 0.27 -11.46 -15.30
CA LEU A 327 -0.20 -10.84 -16.53
C LEU A 327 -0.65 -9.38 -16.33
N LEU A 328 -1.25 -9.04 -15.18
CA LEU A 328 -1.54 -7.64 -14.83
C LEU A 328 -0.27 -6.84 -14.56
N LEU A 329 0.72 -7.41 -13.85
CA LEU A 329 2.02 -6.77 -13.66
C LEU A 329 2.76 -6.53 -14.99
N GLU A 330 2.66 -7.44 -15.95
CA GLU A 330 3.18 -7.26 -17.32
C GLU A 330 2.53 -6.07 -18.04
N ARG A 331 1.24 -5.79 -17.82
CA ARG A 331 0.55 -4.63 -18.42
C ARG A 331 0.79 -3.31 -17.68
N LEU A 332 0.95 -3.35 -16.36
CA LEU A 332 1.12 -2.16 -15.51
C LEU A 332 2.58 -1.72 -15.37
N LEU A 333 3.52 -2.65 -15.50
CA LEU A 333 4.96 -2.47 -15.29
C LEU A 333 5.77 -3.26 -16.35
N PRO A 334 5.55 -3.04 -17.66
CA PRO A 334 6.12 -3.87 -18.73
C PRO A 334 7.65 -3.94 -18.70
N HIS A 335 8.33 -2.85 -18.35
CA HIS A 335 9.79 -2.81 -18.27
C HIS A 335 10.39 -3.66 -17.13
N TYR A 336 9.58 -4.13 -16.18
CA TYR A 336 9.98 -5.15 -15.20
C TYR A 336 9.46 -6.56 -15.55
N PHE A 337 8.29 -6.67 -16.19
CA PHE A 337 7.54 -7.94 -16.27
C PHE A 337 7.28 -8.46 -17.70
N THR A 338 7.85 -7.88 -18.75
CA THR A 338 7.63 -8.36 -20.14
C THR A 338 8.10 -9.81 -20.34
N GLY A 339 7.21 -10.67 -20.81
CA GLY A 339 7.41 -12.10 -20.95
C GLY A 339 7.49 -12.86 -19.62
N VAL A 340 6.91 -12.34 -18.54
CA VAL A 340 6.92 -13.01 -17.23
C VAL A 340 6.25 -14.39 -17.27
N LEU A 341 5.17 -14.55 -18.05
CA LEU A 341 4.44 -15.82 -18.14
C LEU A 341 5.26 -16.92 -18.83
N SER A 342 6.16 -16.61 -19.77
CA SER A 342 7.00 -17.65 -20.39
C SER A 342 8.05 -18.16 -19.41
N ILE A 343 8.61 -17.28 -18.55
CA ILE A 343 9.50 -17.68 -17.46
C ILE A 343 8.74 -18.49 -16.41
N TYR A 344 7.56 -18.01 -15.97
CA TYR A 344 6.72 -18.69 -14.98
C TYR A 344 6.28 -20.10 -15.42
N LYS A 345 6.04 -20.31 -16.72
CA LYS A 345 5.61 -21.62 -17.24
C LYS A 345 6.76 -22.57 -17.56
N SER A 346 8.02 -22.11 -17.49
CA SER A 346 9.20 -22.91 -17.82
C SER A 346 9.43 -24.08 -16.84
N PRO A 347 10.03 -25.19 -17.30
CA PRO A 347 10.30 -26.34 -16.43
C PRO A 347 11.29 -26.02 -15.32
N ASP A 348 12.33 -25.23 -15.60
CA ASP A 348 13.37 -24.85 -14.63
C ASP A 348 12.80 -23.99 -13.51
N TYR A 349 11.94 -23.02 -13.86
CA TYR A 349 11.24 -22.21 -12.86
C TYR A 349 10.30 -23.06 -12.01
N LYS A 350 9.52 -23.97 -12.61
CA LYS A 350 8.63 -24.88 -11.87
C LYS A 350 9.42 -25.76 -10.90
N LYS A 351 10.56 -26.32 -11.33
CA LYS A 351 11.47 -27.10 -10.47
C LYS A 351 11.96 -26.26 -9.27
N MET A 352 12.39 -25.02 -9.50
CA MET A 352 12.78 -24.10 -8.42
C MET A 352 11.62 -23.73 -7.49
N GLY A 353 10.44 -23.47 -8.04
CA GLY A 353 9.24 -23.10 -7.31
C GLY A 353 8.73 -24.21 -6.39
N ASN A 354 8.72 -25.47 -6.85
CA ASN A 354 8.26 -26.62 -6.07
C ASN A 354 9.06 -26.82 -4.77
N MET A 355 10.37 -26.53 -4.79
CA MET A 355 11.23 -26.60 -3.60
C MET A 355 10.91 -25.54 -2.52
N THR A 356 10.06 -24.54 -2.83
CA THR A 356 9.67 -23.49 -1.87
C THR A 356 8.46 -23.87 -1.00
N GLY A 357 7.77 -24.97 -1.33
CA GLY A 357 6.59 -25.44 -0.63
C GLY A 357 6.86 -25.93 0.79
N THR A 358 5.93 -25.64 1.71
CA THR A 358 5.92 -26.18 3.06
C THR A 358 5.53 -27.67 3.04
N VAL A 359 6.34 -28.51 3.69
CA VAL A 359 6.14 -29.96 3.78
C VAL A 359 5.23 -30.34 4.97
N ARG A 360 4.75 -31.59 4.99
CA ARG A 360 3.95 -32.19 6.09
C ARG A 360 2.72 -31.38 6.55
N LYS A 361 2.11 -30.60 5.66
CA LYS A 361 0.85 -29.91 5.94
C LYS A 361 -0.30 -30.91 6.00
N HIS A 362 -1.13 -30.82 7.02
CA HIS A 362 -2.45 -31.44 7.09
C HIS A 362 -3.54 -30.38 7.29
N THR A 363 -4.77 -30.71 6.94
CA THR A 363 -5.93 -29.85 7.14
C THR A 363 -6.51 -30.10 8.53
N PRO A 364 -6.84 -29.07 9.33
CA PRO A 364 -7.55 -29.25 10.61
C PRO A 364 -8.96 -29.83 10.43
N THR A 365 -9.56 -30.25 11.54
CA THR A 365 -10.98 -30.62 11.63
C THR A 365 -11.89 -29.45 11.28
N LEU A 366 -13.15 -29.76 10.96
CA LEU A 366 -14.16 -28.76 10.60
C LEU A 366 -14.35 -27.73 11.71
N GLU A 367 -14.49 -28.19 12.96
CA GLU A 367 -14.64 -27.37 14.16
C GLU A 367 -13.46 -26.40 14.36
N ALA A 368 -12.22 -26.91 14.27
CA ALA A 368 -11.03 -26.07 14.36
C ALA A 368 -11.00 -25.01 13.23
N LEU A 369 -11.42 -25.36 12.01
CA LEU A 369 -11.55 -24.39 10.92
C LEU A 369 -12.64 -23.33 11.18
N GLN A 370 -13.77 -23.67 11.81
CA GLN A 370 -14.81 -22.71 12.21
C GLN A 370 -14.23 -21.68 13.19
N VAL A 371 -13.63 -22.16 14.28
CA VAL A 371 -12.98 -21.33 15.31
C VAL A 371 -11.91 -20.42 14.69
N LEU A 372 -11.07 -20.94 13.80
CA LEU A 372 -10.02 -20.18 13.15
C LEU A 372 -10.58 -19.11 12.19
N TYR A 373 -11.65 -19.42 11.45
CA TYR A 373 -12.34 -18.48 10.58
C TYR A 373 -12.90 -17.29 11.36
N HIS A 374 -13.63 -17.54 12.45
CA HIS A 374 -14.16 -16.47 13.32
C HIS A 374 -13.05 -15.60 13.91
N ARG A 375 -11.95 -16.20 14.38
CA ARG A 375 -10.76 -15.46 14.86
C ARG A 375 -10.11 -14.59 13.76
N MET A 376 -10.21 -15.00 12.49
CA MET A 376 -9.66 -14.32 11.32
C MET A 376 -10.67 -13.43 10.56
N ARG A 377 -11.85 -13.13 11.10
CA ARG A 377 -12.93 -12.41 10.37
C ARG A 377 -12.46 -11.15 9.62
N TYR A 378 -11.64 -10.30 10.27
CA TYR A 378 -11.09 -9.09 9.64
C TYR A 378 -10.11 -9.41 8.50
N GLU A 379 -9.27 -10.43 8.65
CA GLU A 379 -8.33 -10.87 7.59
C GLU A 379 -9.09 -11.38 6.36
N TYR A 380 -10.24 -12.05 6.57
CA TYR A 380 -11.13 -12.47 5.49
C TYR A 380 -11.83 -11.30 4.81
N GLU A 381 -12.31 -10.32 5.59
CA GLU A 381 -12.90 -9.10 5.05
C GLU A 381 -11.89 -8.32 4.18
N PHE A 382 -10.65 -8.19 4.67
CA PHE A 382 -9.56 -7.59 3.89
C PHE A 382 -9.19 -8.42 2.65
N TYR A 383 -9.08 -9.75 2.77
CA TYR A 383 -8.79 -10.63 1.64
C TYR A 383 -9.86 -10.54 0.55
N ASN A 384 -11.15 -10.54 0.93
CA ASN A 384 -12.27 -10.38 0.01
C ASN A 384 -12.23 -9.01 -0.68
N PHE A 385 -12.02 -7.92 0.08
CA PHE A 385 -11.82 -6.58 -0.48
C PHE A 385 -10.70 -6.55 -1.53
N ILE A 386 -9.55 -7.15 -1.24
CA ILE A 386 -8.42 -7.23 -2.19
C ILE A 386 -8.76 -8.05 -3.42
N ARG A 387 -9.35 -9.24 -3.26
CA ARG A 387 -9.82 -10.09 -4.37
C ARG A 387 -10.76 -9.31 -5.28
N ASP A 388 -11.71 -8.58 -4.71
CA ASP A 388 -12.73 -7.87 -5.48
C ASP A 388 -12.12 -6.67 -6.22
N GLN A 389 -11.19 -5.92 -5.61
CA GLN A 389 -10.41 -4.89 -6.31
C GLN A 389 -9.55 -5.47 -7.44
N PHE A 390 -8.89 -6.60 -7.20
CA PHE A 390 -8.09 -7.33 -8.19
C PHE A 390 -8.94 -7.78 -9.38
N HIS A 391 -10.11 -8.39 -9.14
CA HIS A 391 -11.06 -8.79 -10.18
C HIS A 391 -11.65 -7.60 -10.94
N LEU A 392 -11.93 -6.48 -10.28
CA LEU A 392 -12.36 -5.25 -10.94
C LEU A 392 -11.26 -4.71 -11.87
N MET A 393 -9.99 -4.75 -11.47
CA MET A 393 -8.87 -4.33 -12.33
C MET A 393 -8.67 -5.28 -13.52
N LYS A 394 -8.73 -6.60 -13.29
CA LYS A 394 -8.70 -7.66 -14.31
C LYS A 394 -9.77 -7.41 -15.40
N LYS A 395 -11.01 -7.14 -14.98
CA LYS A 395 -12.13 -6.77 -15.87
C LYS A 395 -11.86 -5.46 -16.64
N LYS A 396 -11.40 -4.39 -15.97
CA LYS A 396 -11.10 -3.08 -16.60
C LYS A 396 -10.03 -3.17 -17.69
N ILE A 397 -9.04 -4.05 -17.54
CA ILE A 397 -7.95 -4.25 -18.53
C ILE A 397 -8.33 -5.26 -19.63
N GLY A 398 -9.55 -5.81 -19.59
CA GLY A 398 -10.06 -6.74 -20.59
C GLY A 398 -9.49 -8.15 -20.49
N LEU A 399 -8.88 -8.51 -19.35
CA LEU A 399 -8.45 -9.88 -19.09
C LEU A 399 -9.68 -10.74 -18.82
N LYS A 400 -10.02 -11.61 -19.78
CA LYS A 400 -11.04 -12.63 -19.58
C LYS A 400 -10.56 -13.57 -18.49
N SER A 401 -11.28 -13.63 -17.37
CA SER A 401 -11.13 -14.74 -16.43
C SER A 401 -11.40 -16.03 -17.18
N VAL A 402 -10.43 -16.96 -17.19
CA VAL A 402 -10.76 -18.37 -17.39
C VAL A 402 -11.75 -18.70 -16.28
N SER A 403 -12.96 -19.10 -16.64
CA SER A 403 -14.01 -19.45 -15.70
C SER A 403 -13.72 -20.82 -15.07
N GLN A 404 -12.62 -20.91 -14.31
CA GLN A 404 -12.52 -21.95 -13.31
C GLN A 404 -13.53 -21.59 -12.20
N PRO A 405 -14.40 -22.53 -11.77
CA PRO A 405 -15.05 -22.38 -10.48
C PRO A 405 -13.95 -22.18 -9.42
N PRO A 406 -14.18 -21.37 -8.37
CA PRO A 406 -13.14 -21.02 -7.42
C PRO A 406 -12.48 -22.28 -6.86
N ALA A 407 -11.23 -22.53 -7.28
CA ALA A 407 -10.53 -23.81 -7.08
C ALA A 407 -10.35 -24.18 -5.59
N HIS A 408 -10.52 -23.19 -4.71
CA HIS A 408 -11.01 -23.37 -3.36
C HIS A 408 -11.84 -22.15 -2.94
N SER A 409 -13.15 -22.17 -3.19
CA SER A 409 -14.01 -22.06 -2.01
C SER A 409 -14.00 -23.46 -1.40
N PRO A 410 -13.43 -23.69 -0.20
CA PRO A 410 -13.79 -24.88 0.57
C PRO A 410 -15.32 -24.98 0.56
N SER A 411 -15.89 -26.14 0.24
CA SER A 411 -17.34 -26.36 0.34
C SER A 411 -17.87 -25.87 1.69
N PHE A 412 -17.06 -26.09 2.73
CA PHE A 412 -17.16 -25.54 4.06
C PHE A 412 -17.34 -24.01 4.17
N LEU A 413 -16.66 -23.14 3.40
CA LEU A 413 -16.91 -21.68 3.50
C LEU A 413 -18.30 -21.31 2.98
N ARG A 414 -18.82 -22.05 2.00
CA ARG A 414 -20.20 -21.92 1.51
C ARG A 414 -21.18 -22.47 2.56
N GLU A 415 -20.86 -23.58 3.21
CA GLU A 415 -21.63 -24.15 4.32
C GLU A 415 -21.64 -23.25 5.57
N LEU A 416 -20.55 -22.52 5.83
CA LEU A 416 -20.43 -21.55 6.91
C LEU A 416 -21.30 -20.31 6.65
N ALA A 417 -21.25 -19.78 5.43
CA ALA A 417 -22.07 -18.66 4.99
C ALA A 417 -23.57 -18.99 5.03
N LEU A 418 -23.95 -20.26 4.85
CA LEU A 418 -25.33 -20.75 4.99
C LEU A 418 -25.75 -21.06 6.44
N ARG A 419 -24.82 -21.12 7.39
CA ARG A 419 -25.08 -21.39 8.82
C ARG A 419 -24.91 -20.17 9.73
N THR A 420 -24.40 -19.06 9.22
CA THR A 420 -24.31 -17.81 9.98
C THR A 420 -25.60 -17.03 9.70
N PRO A 421 -26.48 -16.78 10.68
CA PRO A 421 -27.59 -15.87 10.48
C PRO A 421 -27.05 -14.49 10.10
N GLU A 422 -27.71 -13.79 9.18
CA GLU A 422 -27.51 -12.35 9.07
C GLU A 422 -27.93 -11.71 10.41
N PRO A 423 -27.28 -10.62 10.85
CA PRO A 423 -27.79 -9.87 11.99
C PRO A 423 -29.22 -9.45 11.66
N LEU A 424 -30.16 -9.73 12.56
CA LEU A 424 -31.50 -9.16 12.44
C LEU A 424 -31.35 -7.64 12.47
N ASP A 425 -31.88 -6.97 11.45
CA ASP A 425 -32.05 -5.52 11.50
C ASP A 425 -33.05 -5.23 12.64
N GLU A 426 -32.54 -4.65 13.74
CA GLU A 426 -33.36 -4.17 14.86
C GLU A 426 -34.11 -2.89 14.46
N ASP A 427 -35.02 -2.97 13.48
CA ASP A 427 -35.93 -1.89 13.07
C ASP A 427 -37.06 -2.45 12.15
N GLU A 428 -37.99 -3.27 12.68
CA GLU A 428 -39.40 -3.34 12.21
C GLU A 428 -40.32 -4.15 13.15
N GLU A 429 -41.03 -3.41 14.01
CA GLU A 429 -42.47 -3.52 14.30
C GLU A 429 -43.12 -4.91 14.48
N PHE A 430 -43.47 -5.26 15.73
CA PHE A 430 -44.58 -6.15 16.07
C PHE A 430 -45.35 -5.61 17.30
N ASP A 431 -46.31 -4.72 17.02
CA ASP A 431 -47.57 -4.71 17.78
C ASP A 431 -48.36 -5.99 17.44
N THR A 432 -49.32 -6.39 18.29
CA THR A 432 -50.02 -7.70 18.33
C THR A 432 -49.15 -8.85 18.91
N ASP A 433 -49.54 -9.59 19.95
CA ASP A 433 -50.85 -9.72 20.63
C ASP A 433 -50.75 -9.65 22.16
N LEU A 434 -51.71 -8.94 22.77
CA LEU A 434 -51.92 -8.83 24.22
C LEU A 434 -53.24 -9.50 24.62
N GLU A 435 -53.37 -10.82 24.43
CA GLU A 435 -54.50 -11.61 24.99
C GLU A 435 -54.20 -13.13 24.90
N ASP A 436 -53.71 -13.72 26.00
CA ASP A 436 -54.05 -15.08 26.49
C ASP A 436 -53.16 -15.51 27.68
N ALA A 437 -53.29 -14.77 28.78
CA ALA A 437 -52.72 -15.14 30.08
C ALA A 437 -53.82 -15.54 31.06
N ASN A 438 -54.50 -16.68 30.83
CA ASN A 438 -55.46 -17.25 31.80
C ASN A 438 -55.82 -18.75 31.58
N SER A 439 -54.82 -19.64 31.65
CA SER A 439 -54.92 -21.05 32.07
C SER A 439 -53.49 -21.63 32.03
N TRP A 440 -52.90 -22.27 33.04
CA TRP A 440 -53.44 -23.26 33.97
C TRP A 440 -52.66 -23.24 35.31
N LEU A 441 -53.35 -23.04 36.43
CA LEU A 441 -52.83 -23.33 37.78
C LEU A 441 -53.99 -23.72 38.72
N VAL A 442 -54.29 -25.01 38.85
CA VAL A 442 -54.80 -25.70 40.07
C VAL A 442 -54.63 -27.22 39.83
N HIS A 443 -53.66 -27.84 40.53
CA HIS A 443 -53.74 -29.00 41.46
C HIS A 443 -54.75 -30.17 41.21
N PRO A 444 -54.50 -31.42 41.71
CA PRO A 444 -53.77 -31.78 42.94
C PRO A 444 -52.24 -31.87 42.82
#